data_AF-A0A2U1CY18-F1
#
_entry.id   AF-A0A2U1CY18-F1
#
_cell.length_a   1.000
_cell.length_b   1.000
_cell.length_c   1.000
_cell.angle_alpha   90.00
_cell.angle_beta   90.00
_cell.angle_gamma   90.00
#
_symmetry.space_group_name_H-M   'P 1'
#
loop_
_entity.id
_entity.type
_entity.pdbx_description
1 polymer ?
#
loop_
_entity_poly.entity_id
_entity_poly.type
_entity_poly.pdbx_seq_one_letter_code
_entity_poly.pdbx_strand_id
1 'polypeptide(L)'
;MTAQSATTSTPTLSWPRTVVVGLITAVIPSLFMVPMFKLGLSPMPAPPSLEFAEMVLGRDLPMPVGLLFHLLYVMLWTIVYVLFLKPGSLKAALGLAGLLWVGVLFVFFPLFGWGLAGTSVSVKLIPASFIPHLLFGLALWGSSRWLMPKD
;
A
#
# COMPACT_ATOMS: atom_id res chain seq x y z
N MET A 1 -25.70 -39.66 -24.54
CA MET A 1 -25.63 -38.47 -23.67
C MET A 1 -24.23 -38.39 -23.10
N THR A 2 -23.34 -37.63 -23.74
CA THR A 2 -21.96 -37.41 -23.30
C THR A 2 -21.95 -36.25 -22.31
N ALA A 3 -21.58 -36.51 -21.06
CA ALA A 3 -21.41 -35.48 -20.06
C ALA A 3 -20.23 -34.57 -20.47
N GLN A 4 -20.49 -33.29 -20.73
CA GLN A 4 -19.45 -32.28 -20.84
C GLN A 4 -18.79 -32.15 -19.46
N SER A 5 -17.54 -32.57 -19.37
CA SER A 5 -16.68 -32.29 -18.23
C SER A 5 -16.46 -30.78 -18.17
N ALA A 6 -17.09 -30.11 -17.20
CA ALA A 6 -16.85 -28.70 -16.92
C ALA A 6 -15.38 -28.55 -16.47
N THR A 7 -14.51 -28.11 -17.39
CA THR A 7 -13.16 -27.67 -17.05
C THR A 7 -13.30 -26.37 -16.29
N THR A 8 -13.18 -26.43 -14.96
CA THR A 8 -12.99 -25.26 -14.12
C THR A 8 -11.66 -24.61 -14.50
N SER A 9 -11.70 -23.58 -15.35
CA SER A 9 -10.54 -22.76 -15.64
C SER A 9 -10.07 -22.12 -14.34
N THR A 10 -8.92 -22.57 -13.84
CA THR A 10 -8.27 -21.91 -12.71
C THR A 10 -7.85 -20.51 -13.19
N PRO A 11 -8.28 -19.41 -12.54
CA PRO A 11 -7.91 -18.08 -12.98
C PRO A 11 -6.40 -17.95 -13.02
N THR A 12 -5.82 -17.81 -14.21
CA THR A 12 -4.37 -17.69 -14.38
C THR A 12 -3.92 -16.31 -13.90
N LEU A 13 -2.89 -16.28 -13.06
CA LEU A 13 -2.19 -15.06 -12.67
C LEU A 13 -1.83 -14.22 -13.90
N SER A 14 -2.25 -12.96 -13.94
CA SER A 14 -1.94 -12.04 -15.04
C SER A 14 -1.01 -10.94 -14.56
N TRP A 15 0.28 -11.07 -14.87
CA TRP A 15 1.30 -10.08 -14.52
C TRP A 15 0.98 -8.65 -15.00
N PRO A 16 0.50 -8.41 -16.25
CA PRO A 16 0.12 -7.07 -16.67
C PRO A 16 -0.99 -6.47 -15.79
N ARG A 17 -2.02 -7.25 -15.44
CA ARG A 17 -3.09 -6.80 -14.54
C ARG A 17 -2.57 -6.52 -13.13
N THR A 18 -1.69 -7.38 -12.61
CA THR A 18 -1.03 -7.17 -11.30
C THR A 18 -0.25 -5.86 -11.25
N VAL A 19 0.53 -5.57 -12.30
CA VAL A 19 1.28 -4.31 -12.40
C VAL A 19 0.34 -3.10 -12.44
N VAL A 20 -0.73 -3.16 -13.25
CA VAL A 20 -1.71 -2.06 -13.33
C VAL A 20 -2.40 -1.84 -11.98
N VAL A 21 -2.83 -2.91 -11.30
CA VAL A 21 -3.39 -2.85 -9.94
C VAL A 21 -2.40 -2.18 -8.98
N GLY A 22 -1.12 -2.58 -9.01
CA GLY A 22 -0.08 -2.03 -8.15
C GLY A 22 0.18 -0.55 -8.41
N LEU A 23 0.20 -0.14 -9.68
CA LEU A 23 0.35 1.27 -10.08
C LEU A 23 -0.82 2.12 -9.56
N ILE A 24 -2.07 1.68 -9.79
CA ILE A 24 -3.25 2.40 -9.29
C ILE A 24 -3.22 2.51 -7.76
N THR A 25 -2.90 1.40 -7.10
CA THR A 25 -2.82 1.32 -5.64
C THR A 25 -1.71 2.19 -5.06
N ALA A 26 -0.61 2.41 -5.79
CA ALA A 26 0.46 3.31 -5.36
C ALA A 26 0.08 4.78 -5.57
N VAL A 27 -0.48 5.10 -6.74
CA VAL A 27 -0.78 6.47 -7.16
C VAL A 27 -1.89 7.11 -6.33
N ILE A 28 -2.98 6.38 -6.03
CA ILE A 28 -4.13 6.95 -5.32
C ILE A 28 -3.74 7.55 -3.94
N PRO A 29 -3.06 6.81 -3.05
CA PRO A 29 -2.57 7.38 -1.80
C PRO A 29 -1.56 8.52 -2.02
N SER A 30 -0.69 8.44 -3.02
CA SER A 30 0.29 9.49 -3.32
C SER A 30 -0.38 10.80 -3.76
N LEU A 31 -1.45 10.74 -4.56
CA LEU A 31 -2.21 11.92 -4.98
C LEU A 31 -2.86 12.64 -3.79
N PHE A 32 -3.17 11.92 -2.71
CA PHE A 32 -3.67 12.50 -1.46
C PHE A 32 -2.53 13.02 -0.57
N MET A 33 -1.50 12.21 -0.36
CA MET A 33 -0.44 12.52 0.62
C MET A 33 0.55 13.57 0.14
N VAL A 34 0.92 13.59 -1.14
CA VAL A 34 1.90 14.55 -1.65
C VAL A 34 1.43 16.00 -1.45
N PRO A 35 0.17 16.39 -1.78
CA PRO A 35 -0.35 17.69 -1.44
C PRO A 35 -0.35 17.97 0.07
N MET A 36 -0.77 17.00 0.90
CA MET A 36 -0.77 17.15 2.37
C MET A 36 0.61 17.52 2.93
N PHE A 37 1.69 16.90 2.42
CA PHE A 37 3.06 17.24 2.79
C PHE A 37 3.49 18.60 2.22
N LYS A 38 3.23 18.86 0.92
CA LYS A 38 3.60 20.13 0.29
C LYS A 38 2.93 21.35 0.90
N LEU A 39 1.71 21.18 1.43
CA LEU A 39 0.93 22.23 2.07
C LEU A 39 1.19 22.32 3.59
N GLY A 40 2.07 21.48 4.16
CA GLY A 40 2.35 21.46 5.60
C GLY A 40 1.18 21.02 6.48
N LEU A 41 0.19 20.32 5.90
CA LEU A 41 -1.02 19.85 6.59
C LEU A 41 -0.84 18.47 7.23
N SER A 42 0.17 17.72 6.79
CA SER A 42 0.50 16.42 7.38
C SER A 42 1.09 16.60 8.79
N PRO A 43 0.60 15.86 9.79
CA PRO A 43 1.24 15.84 11.11
C PRO A 43 2.51 14.98 11.14
N MET A 44 2.77 14.17 10.10
CA MET A 44 4.02 13.44 9.97
C MET A 44 5.16 14.38 9.57
N PRO A 45 6.37 14.27 10.15
CA PRO A 45 7.50 15.14 9.82
C PRO A 45 7.90 15.07 8.34
N ALA A 46 7.84 13.87 7.76
CA ALA A 46 8.17 13.61 6.37
C ALA A 46 7.38 12.41 5.82
N PRO A 47 7.38 12.18 4.49
CA PRO A 47 6.79 10.98 3.89
C PRO A 47 7.52 9.71 4.39
N PRO A 48 6.82 8.70 4.94
CA PRO A 48 7.46 7.48 5.46
C PRO A 48 8.35 6.74 4.47
N SER A 49 8.02 6.76 3.18
CA SER A 49 8.83 6.12 2.14
C SER A 49 10.09 6.90 1.80
N LEU A 50 10.10 8.23 2.03
CA LEU A 50 11.29 9.06 1.90
C LEU A 50 12.22 8.81 3.08
N GLU A 51 11.69 8.86 4.30
CA GLU A 51 12.42 8.56 5.54
C GLU A 51 13.07 7.17 5.52
N PHE A 52 12.33 6.17 5.03
CA PHE A 52 12.89 4.83 4.85
C PHE A 52 14.00 4.81 3.80
N ALA A 53 13.86 5.56 2.70
CA ALA A 53 14.91 5.64 1.67
C ALA A 53 16.17 6.32 2.22
N GLU A 54 16.03 7.39 2.98
CA GLU A 54 17.14 8.14 3.59
C GLU A 54 17.84 7.32 4.66
N MET A 55 17.09 6.57 5.47
CA MET A 55 17.64 5.61 6.43
C MET A 55 18.46 4.53 5.74
N VAL A 56 17.95 3.93 4.66
CA VAL A 56 18.63 2.84 3.94
C VAL A 56 19.88 3.35 3.19
N LEU A 57 19.80 4.55 2.60
CA LEU A 57 20.87 5.11 1.78
C LEU A 57 21.82 6.02 2.56
N GLY A 58 21.53 6.30 3.82
CA GLY A 58 22.38 7.07 4.74
C GLY A 58 22.60 8.53 4.34
N ARG A 59 21.64 9.13 3.62
CA ARG A 59 21.74 10.52 3.13
C ARG A 59 20.37 11.09 2.82
N ASP A 60 20.29 12.42 2.78
CA ASP A 60 19.10 13.13 2.35
C ASP A 60 18.79 12.85 0.87
N LEU A 61 17.51 12.74 0.55
CA LEU A 61 17.02 12.38 -0.77
C LEU A 61 15.90 13.32 -1.22
N PRO A 62 15.77 13.55 -2.54
CA PRO A 62 14.66 14.32 -3.04
C PRO A 62 13.37 13.46 -3.06
N MET A 63 12.22 14.12 -2.89
CA MET A 63 10.89 13.48 -2.85
C MET A 63 10.59 12.44 -3.95
N PRO A 64 11.03 12.60 -5.22
CA PRO A 64 10.87 11.56 -6.24
C PRO A 64 11.48 10.20 -5.87
N VAL A 65 12.57 10.17 -5.10
CA VAL A 65 13.17 8.91 -4.63
C VAL A 65 12.25 8.26 -3.59
N GLY A 66 11.68 9.05 -2.68
CA GLY A 66 10.66 8.56 -1.74
C GLY A 66 9.41 8.01 -2.45
N LEU A 67 8.98 8.62 -3.56
CA LEU A 67 7.88 8.09 -4.38
C LEU A 67 8.24 6.76 -5.07
N LEU A 68 9.48 6.61 -5.53
CA LEU A 68 9.96 5.34 -6.09
C LEU A 68 9.96 4.23 -5.03
N PHE A 69 10.47 4.50 -3.82
CA PHE A 69 10.42 3.55 -2.70
C PHE A 69 8.99 3.18 -2.32
N HIS A 70 8.07 4.15 -2.29
CA HIS A 70 6.63 3.91 -2.09
C HIS A 70 6.05 2.98 -3.16
N LEU A 71 6.32 3.27 -4.44
CA LEU A 71 5.86 2.43 -5.54
C LEU A 71 6.39 1.00 -5.43
N LEU A 72 7.68 0.82 -5.15
CA LEU A 72 8.28 -0.51 -4.99
C LEU A 72 7.65 -1.28 -3.81
N TYR A 73 7.43 -0.60 -2.69
CA TYR A 73 6.80 -1.19 -1.51
C TYR A 73 5.34 -1.60 -1.79
N VAL A 74 4.55 -0.71 -2.41
CA VAL A 74 3.17 -1.02 -2.79
C VAL A 74 3.09 -2.14 -3.83
N MET A 75 4.03 -2.18 -4.78
CA MET A 75 4.10 -3.25 -5.78
C MET A 75 4.39 -4.60 -5.13
N LEU A 76 5.34 -4.65 -4.20
CA LEU A 76 5.63 -5.85 -3.41
C LEU A 76 4.37 -6.37 -2.72
N TRP A 77 3.65 -5.50 -2.01
CA TRP A 77 2.44 -5.93 -1.28
C TRP A 77 1.25 -6.24 -2.19
N THR A 78 1.18 -5.62 -3.37
CA THR A 78 0.20 -5.99 -4.39
C THR A 78 0.49 -7.40 -4.93
N ILE A 79 1.76 -7.72 -5.19
CA ILE A 79 2.16 -9.08 -5.58
C ILE A 79 1.80 -10.07 -4.48
N VAL A 80 2.09 -9.77 -3.21
CA VAL A 80 1.71 -10.62 -2.07
C VAL A 80 0.19 -10.81 -2.01
N TYR A 81 -0.59 -9.75 -2.17
CA TYR A 81 -2.05 -9.81 -2.21
C TYR A 81 -2.58 -10.71 -3.34
N VAL A 82 -2.02 -10.56 -4.52
CA VAL A 82 -2.45 -11.33 -5.69
C VAL A 82 -2.07 -12.80 -5.59
N LEU A 83 -0.86 -13.11 -5.08
CA LEU A 83 -0.36 -14.49 -5.00
C LEU A 83 -0.94 -15.28 -3.83
N PHE A 84 -1.12 -14.63 -2.67
CA PHE A 84 -1.39 -15.35 -1.41
C PHE A 84 -2.74 -15.00 -0.78
N LEU A 85 -3.43 -13.98 -1.27
CA LEU A 85 -4.74 -13.58 -0.76
C LEU A 85 -5.82 -13.76 -1.83
N LYS A 86 -6.93 -13.02 -1.70
CA LYS A 86 -8.13 -13.18 -2.53
C LYS A 86 -8.40 -11.89 -3.30
N PRO A 87 -7.85 -11.72 -4.53
CA PRO A 87 -8.14 -10.59 -5.39
C PRO A 87 -9.63 -10.27 -5.51
N GLY A 88 -9.97 -8.98 -5.51
CA GLY A 88 -11.34 -8.47 -5.52
C GLY A 88 -12.10 -8.62 -4.20
N SER A 89 -11.52 -9.23 -3.16
CA SER A 89 -12.13 -9.30 -1.83
C SER A 89 -11.81 -8.08 -1.00
N LEU A 90 -12.85 -7.32 -0.62
CA LEU A 90 -12.72 -6.16 0.28
C LEU A 90 -12.10 -6.55 1.62
N LYS A 91 -12.56 -7.66 2.23
CA LYS A 91 -12.01 -8.16 3.50
C LYS A 91 -10.51 -8.44 3.42
N ALA A 92 -10.05 -9.09 2.34
CA ALA A 92 -8.63 -9.39 2.18
C ALA A 92 -7.79 -8.12 1.97
N ALA A 93 -8.30 -7.17 1.18
CA ALA A 93 -7.60 -5.91 0.91
C ALA A 93 -7.52 -5.01 2.16
N LEU A 94 -8.63 -4.86 2.88
CA LEU A 94 -8.66 -4.12 4.15
C LEU A 94 -7.86 -4.82 5.25
N GLY A 95 -7.85 -6.15 5.28
CA GLY A 95 -7.01 -6.93 6.19
C GLY A 95 -5.52 -6.67 5.95
N LEU A 96 -5.09 -6.67 4.69
CA LEU A 96 -3.72 -6.31 4.33
C LEU A 96 -3.41 -4.84 4.68
N ALA A 97 -4.30 -3.92 4.34
CA ALA A 97 -4.15 -2.50 4.69
C ALA A 97 -3.99 -2.30 6.20
N GLY A 98 -4.81 -2.98 7.00
CA GLY A 98 -4.72 -2.95 8.46
C GLY A 98 -3.41 -3.53 8.99
N LEU A 99 -2.94 -4.64 8.41
CA LEU A 99 -1.64 -5.21 8.76
C LEU A 99 -0.49 -4.24 8.49
N LEU A 100 -0.49 -3.60 7.32
CA LEU A 100 0.54 -2.62 6.95
C LEU A 100 0.48 -1.36 7.83
N TRP A 101 -0.71 -0.91 8.20
CA TRP A 101 -0.89 0.19 9.14
C TRP A 101 -0.34 -0.17 10.53
N VAL A 102 -0.61 -1.36 11.05
CA VAL A 102 0.02 -1.83 12.29
C VAL A 102 1.54 -1.88 12.14
N GLY A 103 2.03 -2.36 10.99
CA GLY A 103 3.46 -2.34 10.66
C GLY A 103 4.07 -0.95 10.72
N VAL A 104 3.39 0.08 10.19
CA VAL A 104 3.92 1.45 10.26
C VAL A 104 4.00 1.96 11.69
N LEU A 105 3.00 1.68 12.52
CA LEU A 105 2.94 2.16 13.91
C LEU A 105 4.00 1.51 14.80
N PHE A 106 4.25 0.21 14.64
CA PHE A 106 5.06 -0.58 15.57
C PHE A 106 6.43 -0.98 15.03
N VAL A 107 6.67 -0.82 13.73
CA VAL A 107 7.96 -1.12 13.11
C VAL A 107 8.59 0.15 12.55
N PHE A 108 7.96 0.77 11.56
CA PHE A 108 8.60 1.87 10.83
C PHE A 108 8.72 3.16 11.66
N PHE A 109 7.68 3.58 12.37
CA PHE A 109 7.75 4.79 13.21
C PHE A 109 8.85 4.70 14.28
N PRO A 110 9.00 3.59 15.04
CA PRO A 110 10.17 3.40 15.89
C PRO A 110 11.50 3.46 15.16
N LEU A 111 11.61 2.83 13.98
CA LEU A 111 12.85 2.87 13.19
C LEU A 111 13.22 4.29 12.74
N PHE A 112 12.22 5.14 12.44
CA PHE A 112 12.43 6.57 12.12
C PHE A 112 12.74 7.45 13.35
N GLY A 113 12.73 6.87 14.57
CA GLY A 113 12.86 7.65 15.80
C GLY A 113 11.60 8.41 16.21
N TRP A 114 10.44 8.11 15.62
CA TRP A 114 9.16 8.79 15.93
C TRP A 114 8.42 8.17 17.13
N GLY A 115 9.01 7.13 17.73
CA GLY A 115 8.47 6.39 18.87
C GLY A 115 7.36 5.40 18.49
N LEU A 116 6.94 4.58 19.46
CA LEU A 116 5.83 3.64 19.27
C LEU A 116 4.56 4.39 18.91
N ALA A 117 3.91 3.98 17.83
CA ALA A 117 2.73 4.62 17.27
C ALA A 117 2.87 6.14 16.99
N GLY A 118 4.11 6.64 16.84
CA GLY A 118 4.38 8.04 16.52
C GLY A 118 4.29 9.00 17.71
N THR A 119 4.25 8.47 18.94
CA THR A 119 4.02 9.25 20.16
C THR A 119 5.13 10.25 20.52
N SER A 120 6.35 10.07 20.02
CA SER A 120 7.44 11.06 20.20
C SER A 120 7.27 12.29 19.32
N VAL A 121 6.40 12.23 18.30
CA VAL A 121 6.05 13.36 17.44
C VAL A 121 4.66 13.90 17.82
N SER A 122 3.63 13.05 17.66
CA SER A 122 2.24 13.40 17.98
C SER A 122 1.33 12.17 17.91
N VAL A 123 0.37 12.06 18.82
CA VAL A 123 -0.70 11.05 18.73
C VAL A 123 -1.53 11.16 17.44
N LYS A 124 -1.49 12.32 16.76
CA LYS A 124 -2.13 12.53 15.45
C LYS A 124 -1.55 11.65 14.35
N LEU A 125 -0.33 11.11 14.51
CA LEU A 125 0.29 10.21 13.54
C LEU A 125 -0.51 8.90 13.37
N ILE A 126 -1.26 8.47 14.38
CA ILE A 126 -2.10 7.26 14.31
C ILE A 126 -3.17 7.40 13.22
N PRO A 127 -4.13 8.35 13.32
CA PRO A 127 -5.12 8.55 12.26
C PRO A 127 -4.51 9.06 10.95
N ALA A 128 -3.45 9.89 11.01
CA ALA A 128 -2.82 10.41 9.80
C ALA A 128 -2.14 9.32 8.95
N SER A 129 -1.58 8.29 9.59
CA SER A 129 -1.07 7.11 8.89
C SER A 129 -2.16 6.11 8.53
N PHE A 130 -3.27 6.05 9.27
CA PHE A 130 -4.41 5.19 8.93
C PHE A 130 -5.01 5.55 7.56
N ILE A 131 -5.21 6.84 7.28
CA ILE A 131 -5.84 7.33 6.05
C ILE A 131 -5.17 6.78 4.77
N PRO A 132 -3.85 6.94 4.55
CA PRO A 132 -3.22 6.40 3.34
C PRO A 132 -3.28 4.87 3.24
N HIS A 133 -3.29 4.15 4.37
CA HIS A 133 -3.46 2.69 4.36
C HIS A 133 -4.89 2.28 4.01
N LEU A 134 -5.89 3.02 4.49
CA LEU A 134 -7.28 2.83 4.08
C LEU A 134 -7.43 3.10 2.56
N LEU A 135 -6.86 4.19 2.05
CA LEU A 135 -6.84 4.50 0.63
C LEU A 135 -6.15 3.39 -0.19
N PHE A 136 -5.02 2.87 0.29
CA PHE A 136 -4.35 1.70 -0.29
C PHE A 136 -5.31 0.51 -0.37
N GLY A 137 -5.97 0.15 0.74
CA GLY A 137 -6.87 -1.01 0.78
C GLY A 137 -8.07 -0.88 -0.16
N LEU A 138 -8.66 0.32 -0.23
CA LEU A 138 -9.77 0.62 -1.13
C LEU A 138 -9.34 0.62 -2.60
N ALA A 139 -8.18 1.20 -2.92
CA ALA A 139 -7.62 1.21 -4.26
C ALA A 139 -7.25 -0.21 -4.73
N LEU A 140 -6.62 -1.00 -3.87
CA LEU A 140 -6.26 -2.40 -4.12
C LEU A 140 -7.50 -3.25 -4.36
N TRP A 141 -8.52 -3.11 -3.51
CA TRP A 141 -9.80 -3.80 -3.67
C TRP A 141 -10.49 -3.39 -4.98
N GLY A 142 -10.71 -2.10 -5.21
CA GLY A 142 -11.47 -1.60 -6.35
C GLY A 142 -10.82 -1.98 -7.68
N SER A 143 -9.52 -1.76 -7.81
CA SER A 143 -8.78 -2.07 -9.04
C SER A 143 -8.69 -3.58 -9.28
N SER A 144 -8.41 -4.39 -8.25
CA SER A 144 -8.38 -5.86 -8.41
C SER A 144 -9.77 -6.44 -8.69
N ARG A 145 -10.84 -5.90 -8.08
CA ARG A 145 -12.22 -6.34 -8.34
C ARG A 145 -12.64 -6.10 -9.78
N TRP A 146 -12.17 -5.01 -10.39
CA TRP A 146 -12.48 -4.62 -11.75
C TRP A 146 -11.61 -5.34 -12.79
N LEU A 147 -10.30 -5.43 -12.56
CA LEU A 147 -9.34 -5.96 -13.52
C LEU A 147 -9.12 -7.47 -13.40
N MET A 148 -9.44 -8.05 -12.25
CA MET A 148 -9.29 -9.47 -11.96
C MET A 148 -10.64 -10.07 -11.49
N PRO A 149 -11.72 -9.96 -12.30
CA PRO A 149 -12.99 -10.55 -11.95
C PRO A 149 -12.85 -12.06 -11.81
N LYS A 150 -13.66 -12.63 -10.91
CA LYS A 150 -13.83 -14.08 -10.85
C LYS A 150 -14.81 -14.45 -11.94
N ASP A 151 -14.40 -15.36 -12.79
CA ASP A 151 -15.29 -16.08 -13.70
C ASP A 151 -16.36 -16.83 -12.88
#